data_AF-A0A9P7VHT7-F1
#
_entry.id   AF-A0A9P7VHT7-F1
#
_cell.length_a   1.000
_cell.length_b   1.000
_cell.length_c   1.000
_cell.angle_alpha   90.00
_cell.angle_beta   90.00
_cell.angle_gamma   90.00
#
_symmetry.space_group_name_H-M   'P 1'
#
loop_
_entity.id
_entity.type
_entity.pdbx_description
1 polymer ?
#
loop_
_entity_poly.entity_id
_entity_poly.type
_entity_poly.pdbx_seq_one_letter_code
_entity_poly.pdbx_strand_id
1 'polypeptide(L)'
;MFATYRQSITLFSVFRTLQRRTICSSHVRCNKQTHPMKQNPAKQKAEKDMLHELELEDFRPAWVYTGTKLLTYLVVPAIALYGVFIYDFGDQEHVFQPPRRWLLRQKESFFTLTPEEQKLIKSAENSPFSKPPP
;
A
#
# COMPACT_ATOMS: atom_id res chain seq x y z
N MET A 1 32.04 -11.05 -14.42
CA MET A 1 30.61 -11.37 -14.63
C MET A 1 29.89 -10.15 -15.20
N PHE A 2 30.15 -9.80 -16.46
CA PHE A 2 29.61 -8.59 -17.11
C PHE A 2 28.94 -8.96 -18.45
N ALA A 3 27.95 -9.84 -18.42
CA ALA A 3 27.36 -10.39 -19.65
C ALA A 3 25.83 -10.57 -19.64
N THR A 4 25.10 -9.86 -18.77
CA THR A 4 23.62 -9.91 -18.78
C THR A 4 22.96 -8.52 -18.76
N TYR A 5 23.73 -7.43 -18.79
CA TYR A 5 23.23 -6.05 -18.78
C TYR A 5 23.21 -5.42 -20.20
N ARG A 6 22.84 -6.20 -21.22
CA ARG A 6 22.82 -5.71 -22.61
C ARG A 6 21.53 -5.97 -23.40
N GLN A 7 20.51 -6.55 -22.78
CA GLN A 7 19.19 -6.75 -23.42
C GLN A 7 18.07 -5.83 -22.92
N SER A 8 18.28 -5.02 -21.88
CA SER A 8 17.20 -4.18 -21.32
C SER A 8 17.17 -2.74 -21.86
N ILE A 9 18.16 -2.33 -22.64
CA ILE A 9 18.32 -0.92 -23.07
C ILE A 9 17.57 -0.62 -24.38
N THR A 10 17.16 -1.63 -25.15
CA THR A 10 16.48 -1.45 -26.44
C THR A 10 14.96 -1.40 -26.37
N LEU A 11 14.33 -1.62 -25.21
CA LEU A 11 12.87 -1.49 -25.05
C LEU A 11 12.43 -0.17 -24.39
N PHE A 12 13.36 0.60 -23.83
CA PHE A 12 13.06 1.90 -23.20
C PHE A 12 13.26 3.11 -24.14
N SER A 13 13.77 2.93 -25.37
CA SER A 13 14.07 4.04 -26.29
C SER A 13 12.92 4.44 -27.23
N VAL A 14 11.85 3.65 -27.32
CA VAL A 14 10.69 3.98 -28.18
C VAL A 14 9.66 4.87 -27.46
N PHE A 15 9.68 4.94 -26.12
CA PHE A 15 8.65 5.66 -25.36
C PHE A 15 8.97 7.13 -25.05
N ARG A 16 10.19 7.62 -25.34
CA ARG A 16 10.65 8.95 -24.89
C ARG A 16 10.79 10.01 -25.98
N THR A 17 10.49 9.70 -27.25
CA THR A 17 10.58 10.65 -28.38
C THR A 17 9.24 11.29 -28.78
N LEU A 18 8.16 11.01 -28.06
CA LEU A 18 6.84 11.62 -28.28
C LEU A 18 6.49 12.74 -27.30
N GLN A 19 7.50 13.43 -26.76
CA GLN A 19 7.29 14.50 -25.77
C GLN A 19 7.58 15.93 -26.27
N ARG A 20 7.75 16.20 -27.57
CA ARG A 20 8.20 17.53 -28.05
C ARG A 20 7.64 18.08 -29.37
N ARG A 21 6.40 17.76 -29.73
CA ARG A 21 5.65 18.49 -30.77
C ARG A 21 4.17 18.33 -30.39
N THR A 22 3.47 19.28 -29.80
CA THR A 22 3.14 20.60 -30.32
C THR A 22 2.58 21.49 -29.20
N ILE A 23 3.17 22.67 -29.02
CA ILE A 23 2.56 23.79 -28.33
C ILE A 23 1.81 24.60 -29.39
N CYS A 24 0.48 24.47 -29.43
CA CYS A 24 -0.49 25.42 -30.01
C CYS A 24 -1.83 25.11 -29.31
N SER A 25 -2.26 25.96 -28.39
CA SER A 25 -3.27 26.98 -28.68
C SER A 25 -4.55 26.39 -29.30
N SER A 26 -5.52 26.07 -28.45
CA SER A 26 -6.79 26.78 -28.47
C SER A 26 -7.67 26.27 -27.32
N HIS A 27 -8.22 27.23 -26.60
CA HIS A 27 -8.97 27.07 -25.39
C HIS A 27 -10.39 26.58 -25.72
N VAL A 28 -10.55 25.30 -26.08
CA VAL A 28 -11.88 24.67 -26.15
C VAL A 28 -12.16 24.01 -24.82
N ARG A 29 -12.51 24.84 -23.84
CA ARG A 29 -13.21 24.42 -22.63
C ARG A 29 -14.63 24.02 -23.07
N CYS A 30 -14.76 22.83 -23.67
CA CYS A 30 -16.05 22.19 -23.84
C CYS A 30 -16.47 21.70 -22.45
N ASN A 31 -16.96 22.65 -21.65
CA ASN A 31 -17.70 22.38 -20.43
C ASN A 31 -18.96 21.62 -20.87
N LYS A 32 -18.87 20.29 -20.93
CA LYS A 32 -20.06 19.47 -20.76
C LYS A 32 -20.54 19.77 -19.35
N GLN A 33 -21.43 20.75 -19.26
CA GLN A 33 -22.47 20.73 -18.25
C GLN A 33 -23.20 19.42 -18.46
N THR A 34 -22.68 18.35 -17.85
CA THR A 34 -23.54 17.32 -17.30
C THR A 34 -24.39 18.07 -16.30
N HIS A 35 -25.51 18.60 -16.78
CA HIS A 35 -26.60 18.98 -15.92
C HIS A 35 -26.79 17.79 -14.97
N PRO A 36 -26.74 17.99 -13.64
CA PRO A 36 -27.14 16.93 -12.74
C PRO A 36 -28.58 16.65 -13.13
N MET A 37 -28.80 15.57 -13.87
CA MET A 37 -30.14 15.13 -14.21
C MET A 37 -30.78 14.94 -12.86
N LYS A 38 -31.72 15.82 -12.50
CA LYS A 38 -32.42 15.83 -11.23
C LYS A 38 -33.18 14.51 -11.20
N GLN A 39 -32.51 13.47 -10.72
CA GLN A 39 -33.03 12.12 -10.75
C GLN A 39 -34.31 12.15 -9.95
N ASN A 40 -35.40 11.87 -10.65
CA ASN A 40 -36.72 11.95 -10.08
C ASN A 40 -36.78 10.93 -8.93
N PRO A 41 -37.07 11.32 -7.68
CA PRO A 41 -36.98 10.42 -6.52
C PRO A 41 -37.87 9.17 -6.70
N ALA A 42 -38.96 9.29 -7.46
CA ALA A 42 -39.82 8.17 -7.83
C ALA A 42 -39.11 7.14 -8.75
N LYS A 43 -38.27 7.61 -9.67
CA LYS A 43 -37.51 6.75 -10.59
C LYS A 43 -36.34 6.06 -9.89
N GLN A 44 -35.66 6.77 -8.98
CA GLN A 44 -34.63 6.18 -8.12
C GLN A 44 -35.22 5.13 -7.18
N LYS A 45 -36.42 5.36 -6.65
CA LYS A 45 -37.10 4.41 -5.77
C LYS A 45 -37.43 3.13 -6.54
N ALA A 46 -38.02 3.24 -7.73
CA ALA A 46 -38.34 2.08 -8.57
C ALA A 46 -37.08 1.28 -8.97
N GLU A 47 -35.99 1.95 -9.32
CA GLU A 47 -34.72 1.28 -9.64
C GLU A 47 -34.12 0.56 -8.42
N LYS A 48 -34.17 1.17 -7.23
CA LYS A 48 -33.74 0.53 -5.98
C LYS A 48 -34.63 -0.64 -5.58
N ASP A 49 -35.93 -0.51 -5.74
CA ASP A 49 -36.90 -1.56 -5.42
C ASP A 49 -36.69 -2.78 -6.35
N MET A 50 -36.44 -2.53 -7.65
CA MET A 50 -36.12 -3.58 -8.62
C MET A 50 -34.74 -4.22 -8.37
N LEU A 51 -33.75 -3.44 -7.91
CA LEU A 51 -32.45 -3.98 -7.47
C LEU A 51 -32.57 -4.84 -6.21
N HIS A 52 -33.44 -4.47 -5.28
CA HIS A 52 -33.70 -5.25 -4.07
C HIS A 52 -34.40 -6.57 -4.40
N GLU A 53 -35.28 -6.59 -5.41
CA GLU A 53 -35.92 -7.83 -5.88
C GLU A 53 -34.88 -8.81 -6.47
N LEU A 54 -33.93 -8.30 -7.25
CA LEU A 54 -32.82 -9.09 -7.79
C LEU A 54 -31.83 -9.55 -6.70
N GLU A 55 -31.63 -8.76 -5.64
CA GLU A 55 -30.78 -9.13 -4.50
C GLU A 55 -31.42 -10.25 -3.65
N LEU A 56 -32.76 -10.35 -3.62
CA LEU A 56 -33.49 -11.41 -2.94
C LEU A 56 -33.47 -12.76 -3.69
N GLU A 57 -33.31 -12.75 -5.01
CA GLU A 57 -33.26 -13.96 -5.85
C GLU A 57 -31.85 -14.58 -5.97
N ASP A 58 -30.85 -14.10 -5.21
CA ASP A 58 -29.50 -14.62 -5.36
C ASP A 58 -29.33 -16.03 -4.75
N PHE A 59 -29.25 -17.04 -5.61
CA PHE A 59 -29.22 -18.48 -5.26
C PHE A 59 -27.98 -18.97 -4.49
N ARG A 60 -27.00 -18.10 -4.22
CA ARG A 60 -25.73 -18.53 -3.62
C ARG A 60 -25.91 -18.76 -2.11
N PRO A 61 -25.31 -19.83 -1.57
CA PRO A 61 -25.30 -20.06 -0.13
C PRO A 61 -24.75 -18.85 0.63
N ALA A 62 -25.38 -18.47 1.74
CA ALA A 62 -25.05 -17.28 2.53
C ALA A 62 -23.56 -17.18 2.91
N TRP A 63 -22.88 -18.30 3.09
CA TRP A 63 -21.45 -18.35 3.43
C TRP A 63 -20.54 -17.79 2.33
N VAL A 64 -20.97 -17.80 1.06
CA VAL A 64 -20.19 -17.26 -0.07
C VAL A 64 -20.03 -15.74 0.06
N TYR A 65 -21.10 -15.03 0.44
CA TYR A 65 -21.04 -13.59 0.68
C TYR A 65 -20.17 -13.26 1.88
N THR A 66 -20.35 -13.98 2.98
CA THR A 66 -19.52 -13.80 4.18
C THR A 66 -18.05 -14.05 3.87
N GLY A 67 -17.73 -15.09 3.10
CA GLY A 67 -16.37 -15.38 2.64
C GLY A 67 -15.79 -14.29 1.75
N THR A 68 -16.57 -13.79 0.80
CA THR A 68 -16.12 -12.71 -0.11
C THR A 68 -15.90 -11.40 0.62
N LYS A 69 -16.79 -11.05 1.55
CA LYS A 69 -16.64 -9.87 2.42
C LYS A 69 -15.41 -10.01 3.31
N LEU A 70 -15.21 -11.16 3.95
CA LEU A 70 -14.04 -11.44 4.77
C LEU A 70 -12.76 -11.34 3.95
N LEU A 71 -12.71 -11.95 2.76
CA LEU A 71 -11.57 -11.89 1.87
C LEU A 71 -11.25 -10.44 1.49
N THR A 72 -12.25 -9.64 1.16
CA THR A 72 -12.06 -8.21 0.85
C THR A 72 -11.51 -7.46 2.05
N TYR A 73 -12.04 -7.71 3.25
CA TYR A 73 -11.57 -7.11 4.49
C TYR A 73 -10.18 -7.57 4.92
N LEU A 74 -9.68 -8.68 4.40
CA LEU A 74 -8.31 -9.14 4.67
C LEU A 74 -7.33 -8.69 3.59
N VAL A 75 -7.68 -8.87 2.32
CA VAL A 75 -6.78 -8.62 1.18
C VAL A 75 -6.48 -7.14 1.02
N VAL A 76 -7.48 -6.26 1.11
CA VAL A 76 -7.28 -4.82 0.94
C VAL A 76 -6.29 -4.25 1.96
N PRO A 77 -6.48 -4.45 3.29
CA PRO A 77 -5.49 -3.97 4.25
C PRO A 77 -4.17 -4.75 4.18
N ALA A 78 -4.17 -6.04 3.83
CA ALA A 78 -2.93 -6.80 3.67
C ALA A 78 -2.03 -6.20 2.58
N ILE A 79 -2.61 -5.82 1.43
CA ILE A 79 -1.87 -5.14 0.35
C ILE A 79 -1.32 -3.80 0.83
N ALA A 80 -2.13 -3.02 1.56
CA ALA A 80 -1.68 -1.74 2.11
C ALA A 80 -0.50 -1.91 3.08
N LEU A 81 -0.59 -2.86 4.01
CA LEU A 81 0.49 -3.17 4.96
C LEU A 81 1.73 -3.72 4.26
N TYR A 82 1.55 -4.59 3.26
CA TYR A 82 2.64 -5.10 2.44
C TYR A 82 3.38 -3.96 1.74
N GLY A 83 2.65 -3.02 1.12
CA GLY A 83 3.23 -1.82 0.52
C GLY A 83 4.00 -0.99 1.53
N VAL A 84 3.39 -0.68 2.68
CA VAL A 84 4.01 0.20 3.68
C VAL A 84 5.25 -0.42 4.31
N PHE A 85 5.26 -1.71 4.65
CA PHE A 85 6.32 -2.29 5.49
C PHE A 85 7.24 -3.30 4.80
N ILE A 86 6.77 -4.01 3.76
CA ILE A 86 7.50 -5.14 3.17
C ILE A 86 8.06 -4.79 1.79
N TYR A 87 7.26 -4.13 0.95
CA TYR A 87 7.64 -3.84 -0.42
C TYR A 87 8.76 -2.81 -0.48
N ASP A 88 9.83 -3.11 -1.23
CA ASP A 88 10.94 -2.19 -1.41
C ASP A 88 10.71 -1.30 -2.64
N PHE A 89 10.63 0.02 -2.42
CA PHE A 89 10.43 1.01 -3.48
C PHE A 89 11.76 1.50 -4.09
N GLY A 90 12.89 0.94 -3.66
CA GLY A 90 14.23 1.27 -4.14
C GLY A 90 14.93 2.36 -3.33
N ASP A 91 16.12 2.77 -3.80
CA ASP A 91 17.07 3.63 -3.06
C ASP A 91 16.63 5.09 -2.86
N GLN A 92 15.47 5.50 -3.38
CA GLN A 92 14.95 6.86 -3.19
C GLN A 92 14.13 6.95 -1.89
N GLU A 93 14.22 8.08 -1.17
CA GLU A 93 13.45 8.30 0.07
C GLU A 93 11.95 8.20 -0.23
N HIS A 94 11.34 7.10 0.21
CA HIS A 94 9.93 6.81 -0.02
C HIS A 94 9.08 7.34 1.13
N VAL A 95 7.81 7.71 0.84
CA VAL A 95 6.88 8.27 1.85
C VAL A 95 6.65 7.37 3.07
N PHE A 96 6.88 6.07 2.92
CA PHE A 96 6.75 5.09 3.99
C PHE A 96 8.06 4.78 4.75
N GLN A 97 9.16 5.50 4.48
CA GLN A 97 10.41 5.35 5.22
C GLN A 97 10.29 5.76 6.71
N PRO A 98 9.67 6.91 7.07
CA PRO A 98 9.48 7.27 8.48
C PRO A 98 8.74 6.21 9.32
N PRO A 99 7.58 5.67 8.88
CA PRO A 99 6.89 4.61 9.65
C PRO A 99 7.70 3.31 9.71
N ARG A 100 8.48 2.95 8.67
CA ARG A 100 9.40 1.80 8.75
C ARG A 100 10.49 1.99 9.80
N ARG A 101 11.14 3.16 9.84
CA ARG A 101 12.16 3.49 10.85
C ARG A 101 11.59 3.48 12.26
N TRP A 102 10.34 3.93 12.45
CA TRP A 102 9.65 3.79 13.73
C TRP A 102 9.47 2.31 14.11
N LEU A 103 8.96 1.48 13.20
CA LEU A 103 8.75 0.05 13.44
C LEU A 103 10.07 -0.69 13.77
N LEU A 104 11.16 -0.35 13.07
CA LEU A 104 12.49 -0.91 13.35
C LEU A 104 12.95 -0.56 14.77
N ARG A 105 12.81 0.70 15.20
CA ARG A 105 13.13 1.12 16.57
C ARG A 105 12.27 0.39 17.61
N GLN A 106 10.99 0.16 17.32
CA GLN A 106 10.13 -0.62 18.21
C GLN A 106 10.61 -2.07 18.30
N LYS A 107 10.88 -2.72 17.17
CA LYS A 107 11.44 -4.09 17.15
C LYS A 107 12.75 -4.16 17.93
N GLU A 108 13.67 -3.22 17.72
CA GLU A 108 14.92 -3.15 18.45
C GLU A 108 14.66 -2.99 19.95
N SER A 109 13.73 -2.14 20.38
CA SER A 109 13.41 -1.99 21.81
C SER A 109 12.88 -3.26 22.47
N PHE A 110 12.21 -4.15 21.73
CA PHE A 110 11.74 -5.44 22.26
C PHE A 110 12.82 -6.52 22.29
N PHE A 111 13.75 -6.51 21.32
CA PHE A 111 14.79 -7.54 21.20
C PHE A 111 16.15 -7.09 21.76
N THR A 112 16.28 -5.84 22.21
CA THR A 112 17.46 -5.32 22.90
C THR A 112 17.14 -5.08 24.37
N LEU A 113 18.15 -5.24 25.21
CA LEU A 113 18.06 -4.96 26.64
C LEU A 113 17.63 -3.51 26.84
N THR A 114 16.69 -3.30 27.76
CA THR A 114 16.30 -1.95 28.18
C THR A 114 17.54 -1.19 28.65
N PRO A 115 17.58 0.15 28.52
CA PRO A 115 18.74 0.94 28.91
C PRO A 115 19.13 0.75 30.38
N GLU A 116 18.20 0.31 31.23
CA GLU A 116 18.47 -0.04 32.63
C GLU A 116 19.13 -1.41 32.76
N GLU A 117 18.64 -2.44 32.07
CA GLU A 117 19.27 -3.77 32.03
C GLU A 117 20.68 -3.72 31.43
N GLN A 118 20.89 -2.89 30.40
CA GLN A 118 22.23 -2.65 29.85
C GLN A 118 23.18 -2.05 30.88
N LYS A 119 22.71 -1.18 31.78
CA LYS A 119 23.54 -0.63 32.87
C LYS A 119 23.87 -1.70 33.89
N LEU A 120 22.92 -2.57 34.23
CA LEU A 120 23.15 -3.66 35.17
C LEU A 120 24.18 -4.66 34.63
N ILE A 121 24.11 -5.00 33.34
CA ILE A 121 25.08 -5.88 32.69
C ILE A 121 26.46 -5.23 32.64
N LYS A 122 26.57 -3.96 32.26
CA LYS A 122 27.84 -3.23 32.28
C LYS A 122 28.42 -3.15 33.70
N SER A 123 27.60 -2.93 34.72
CA SER A 123 28.05 -2.94 36.11
C SER A 123 28.47 -4.32 36.59
N ALA A 124 27.80 -5.39 36.14
CA ALA A 124 28.15 -6.77 36.46
C ALA A 124 29.44 -7.23 35.75
N GLU A 125 29.67 -6.79 34.52
CA GLU A 125 30.91 -7.03 33.77
C GLU A 125 32.12 -6.33 34.42
N ASN A 126 31.93 -5.13 34.97
CA ASN A 126 32.99 -4.43 35.71
C ASN A 126 33.21 -4.99 37.13
N SER A 127 32.48 -6.05 37.53
CA SER A 127 32.68 -6.66 38.84
C SER A 127 33.94 -7.54 38.84
N PRO A 128 34.74 -7.53 39.92
CA PRO A 128 36.01 -8.26 39.98
C PRO A 128 35.86 -9.80 39.93
N PHE A 129 34.63 -10.31 39.91
CA PHE A 129 34.30 -11.74 39.90
C PHE A 129 33.80 -12.23 38.53
N SER A 130 33.66 -11.36 37.52
CA SER A 130 33.25 -11.80 36.19
C SER A 130 34.36 -12.65 35.55
N LYS A 131 34.02 -13.86 35.13
CA LYS A 131 34.94 -14.73 34.39
C LYS A 131 35.27 -14.05 33.05
N PRO A 132 36.55 -13.90 32.66
CA PRO A 132 36.90 -13.29 31.38
C PRO A 132 36.27 -14.09 30.23
N PRO A 133 35.89 -13.41 29.13
CA PRO A 133 35.36 -14.10 27.96
C PRO A 133 36.39 -15.09 27.40
N PRO A 134 35.97 -16.25 26.86
CA PRO A 134 36.87 -17.21 26.22
C PRO A 134 37.52 -16.67 24.95
#